data_AF-A0A439R4N0-F1
#
_entry.id   AF-A0A439R4N0-F1
#
_cell.length_a   1.000
_cell.length_b   1.000
_cell.length_c   1.000
_cell.angle_alpha   90.00
_cell.angle_beta   90.00
_cell.angle_gamma   90.00
#
_symmetry.space_group_name_H-M   'P 1'
#
loop_
_entity.id
_entity.type
_entity.pdbx_description
1 polymer ?
#
loop_
_entity_poly.entity_id
_entity_poly.type
_entity_poly.pdbx_seq_one_letter_code
_entity_poly.pdbx_strand_id
1 'polypeptide(L)'
;PAAVAFTDGRQIGATLDRNGLRPARYIVTDDDRVIMASEAGVLPVPEERIVKKWRLQPGRMLLIDLEKGRIVSDEEIKSEIATRHPYKSWLANTQLILEDLKPVEPRALRRDVSLLDRQQAFGFTQEDTKLLMSPMATTGQEAVGSMGTDTPISAMSDRSKLLYTYFKQNFAQVTNPPIDPIREELVMSLVSFIGPRPNIFDLVGNSRRKRLEVRQPILTNGDLEKIRSIGHTEDRFDTKTIDITYASNEGAAGMQGAIDRLCERAEAAVAGGYNIIILSDRQLGPDRIAIPALLATAAVHHHLIRKGLRTSVGLVVESGEPREVHHFCCLAGYGAEAINPYLAFDTLLDMHKRGELPAEVDANEVVSHYIKSIGKGILKVMSKMGISTYQSYCGAQIFDAIGLKTDFVQKYFTGTATLIEGVGLEEIAAETV
;
A
#
# COMPACT_ATOMS: atom_id res chain seq x y z
N PRO A 1 8.31 -14.56 9.13
CA PRO A 1 8.69 -15.32 10.35
C PRO A 1 10.16 -15.10 10.69
N ALA A 2 10.47 -14.65 11.91
CA ALA A 2 11.85 -14.43 12.33
C ALA A 2 12.04 -14.74 13.82
N ALA A 3 13.13 -15.45 14.13
CA ALA A 3 13.75 -15.48 15.44
C ALA A 3 15.18 -15.00 15.23
N VAL A 4 15.53 -13.88 15.84
CA VAL A 4 16.82 -13.20 15.61
C VAL A 4 17.60 -13.23 16.90
N ALA A 5 18.80 -13.81 16.85
CA ALA A 5 19.83 -13.62 17.86
C ALA A 5 20.84 -12.59 17.32
N PHE A 6 21.29 -11.66 18.16
CA PHE A 6 22.17 -10.56 17.75
C PHE A 6 23.11 -10.17 18.89
N THR A 7 24.20 -9.50 18.54
CA THR A 7 25.14 -8.92 19.50
C THR A 7 25.87 -7.74 18.87
N ASP A 8 26.22 -6.76 19.71
CA ASP A 8 27.12 -5.65 19.37
C ASP A 8 28.51 -5.83 20.00
N GLY A 9 28.80 -7.01 20.57
CA GLY A 9 30.03 -7.31 21.30
C GLY A 9 30.02 -6.97 22.79
N ARG A 10 29.01 -6.22 23.27
CA ARG A 10 28.82 -5.87 24.69
C ARG A 10 27.53 -6.44 25.25
N GLN A 11 26.50 -6.46 24.41
CA GLN A 11 25.20 -7.00 24.72
C GLN A 11 24.91 -8.16 23.77
N ILE A 12 24.24 -9.18 24.30
CA ILE A 12 23.73 -10.31 23.51
C ILE A 12 22.22 -10.29 23.66
N GLY A 13 21.50 -10.31 22.54
CA GLY A 13 20.06 -10.23 22.54
C GLY A 13 19.39 -11.25 21.64
N ALA A 14 18.11 -11.48 21.91
CA ALA A 14 17.24 -12.23 21.04
C ALA A 14 15.84 -11.62 21.00
N THR A 15 15.21 -11.65 19.83
CA THR A 15 13.82 -11.19 19.64
C THR A 15 13.10 -12.07 18.60
N LEU A 16 11.78 -12.03 18.64
CA LEU A 16 10.92 -12.65 17.64
C LEU A 16 10.26 -11.58 16.77
N ASP A 17 9.77 -12.00 15.61
CA ASP A 17 8.85 -11.18 14.82
C ASP A 17 7.56 -10.86 15.61
N ARG A 18 6.81 -9.87 15.12
CA ARG A 18 5.58 -9.36 15.75
C ARG A 18 4.54 -10.43 16.08
N ASN A 19 4.50 -11.54 15.34
CA ASN A 19 3.54 -12.62 15.49
C ASN A 19 4.16 -13.84 16.20
N GLY A 20 5.47 -13.82 16.48
CA GLY A 20 6.19 -14.92 17.12
C GLY A 20 6.11 -16.23 16.36
N LEU A 21 6.25 -16.17 15.03
CA LEU A 21 6.05 -17.33 14.13
C LEU A 21 7.22 -18.33 14.16
N ARG A 22 8.28 -18.04 14.91
CA ARG A 22 9.43 -18.94 15.12
C ARG A 22 9.61 -19.23 16.61
N PRO A 23 9.89 -20.49 16.99
CA PRO A 23 10.13 -20.82 18.38
C PRO A 23 11.52 -20.33 18.81
N ALA A 24 11.60 -19.80 20.03
CA ALA A 24 12.86 -19.55 20.73
C ALA A 24 12.65 -19.84 22.21
N ARG A 25 13.46 -20.73 22.76
CA ARG A 25 13.42 -21.16 24.16
C ARG A 25 14.78 -20.92 24.78
N TYR A 26 14.79 -20.51 26.04
CA TYR A 26 16.03 -20.33 26.77
C TYR A 26 15.94 -20.91 28.18
N ILE A 27 17.09 -21.33 28.68
CA ILE A 27 17.29 -21.74 30.06
C ILE A 27 18.40 -20.90 30.68
N VAL A 28 18.29 -20.67 31.99
CA VAL A 28 19.30 -20.01 32.82
C VAL A 28 19.72 -20.99 33.90
N THR A 29 21.03 -21.21 34.04
CA THR A 29 21.61 -22.11 35.04
C THR A 29 22.10 -21.35 36.28
N ASP A 30 22.40 -22.09 37.34
CA ASP A 30 22.96 -21.59 38.59
C ASP A 30 24.43 -21.12 38.47
N ASP A 31 25.13 -21.52 37.41
CA ASP A 31 26.47 -21.04 37.03
C ASP A 31 26.45 -19.92 35.96
N ASP A 32 25.36 -19.13 35.95
CA ASP A 32 25.17 -17.92 35.12
C ASP A 32 25.22 -18.13 33.60
N ARG A 33 25.01 -19.36 33.11
CA ARG A 33 24.91 -19.61 31.67
C ARG A 33 23.48 -19.39 31.18
N VAL A 34 23.37 -18.72 30.05
CA VAL A 34 22.12 -18.61 29.29
C VAL A 34 22.25 -19.39 28.01
N ILE A 35 21.42 -20.42 27.85
CA ILE A 35 21.40 -21.27 26.66
C ILE A 35 20.06 -21.01 25.95
N MET A 36 20.12 -20.45 24.75
CA MET A 36 18.95 -20.24 23.89
C MET A 36 19.08 -21.08 22.63
N ALA A 37 17.98 -21.74 22.25
CA ALA A 37 17.87 -22.44 20.98
C ALA A 37 16.42 -22.40 20.46
N SER A 38 16.24 -22.82 19.21
CA SER A 38 14.89 -22.94 18.61
C SER A 38 14.04 -24.00 19.33
N GLU A 39 14.68 -25.00 19.92
CA GLU A 39 14.04 -26.09 20.64
C GLU A 39 14.59 -26.21 22.07
N ALA A 40 13.87 -26.93 22.93
CA ALA A 40 14.36 -27.23 24.28
C ALA A 40 15.08 -28.59 24.26
N GLY A 41 16.13 -28.75 25.06
CA GLY A 41 16.88 -30.02 25.15
C GLY A 41 18.01 -30.18 24.12
N VAL A 42 18.40 -29.12 23.42
CA VAL A 42 19.49 -29.15 22.43
C VAL A 42 20.85 -29.43 23.08
N LEU A 43 21.06 -28.95 24.32
CA LEU A 43 22.25 -29.23 25.11
C LEU A 43 21.87 -29.94 26.41
N PRO A 44 22.64 -30.95 26.86
CA PRO A 44 22.39 -31.62 28.12
C PRO A 44 22.75 -30.69 29.29
N VAL A 45 21.75 -30.38 30.13
CA VAL A 45 21.91 -29.60 31.37
C VAL A 45 21.20 -30.34 32.50
N PRO A 46 21.88 -30.66 33.63
CA PRO A 46 21.24 -31.29 34.78
C PRO A 46 20.08 -30.44 35.31
N GLU A 47 18.94 -31.08 35.60
CA GLU A 47 17.71 -30.37 35.99
C GLU A 47 17.92 -29.57 37.29
N GLU A 48 18.69 -30.09 38.24
CA GLU A 48 18.99 -29.40 39.50
C GLU A 48 19.76 -28.07 39.32
N ARG A 49 20.43 -27.87 38.18
CA ARG A 49 21.16 -26.63 37.89
C ARG A 49 20.31 -25.57 37.20
N ILE A 50 19.08 -25.90 36.78
CA ILE A 50 18.27 -24.98 35.98
C ILE A 50 17.47 -24.07 36.91
N VAL A 51 17.85 -22.79 36.95
CA VAL A 51 17.16 -21.75 37.71
C VAL A 51 15.88 -21.29 37.00
N LYS A 52 15.91 -21.23 35.66
CA LYS A 52 14.77 -20.76 34.86
C LYS A 52 14.68 -21.48 33.52
N LYS A 53 13.46 -21.87 33.14
CA LYS A 53 13.10 -22.31 31.79
C LYS A 53 12.03 -21.37 31.25
N TRP A 54 12.24 -20.81 30.06
CA TRP A 54 11.26 -19.90 29.48
C TRP A 54 11.26 -19.92 27.95
N ARG A 55 10.26 -19.24 27.36
CA ARG A 55 10.15 -19.03 25.91
C ARG A 55 10.07 -17.55 25.59
N LEU A 56 10.64 -17.16 24.46
CA LEU A 56 10.48 -15.81 23.94
C LEU A 56 9.06 -15.63 23.41
N GLN A 57 8.44 -14.49 23.71
CA GLN A 57 7.06 -14.17 23.32
C GLN A 57 7.08 -13.12 22.20
N PRO A 58 6.04 -13.09 21.33
CA PRO A 58 5.90 -12.02 20.33
C PRO A 58 6.04 -10.64 20.98
N GLY A 59 6.89 -9.80 20.39
CA GLY A 59 7.11 -8.43 20.86
C GLY A 59 7.92 -8.30 22.16
N ARG A 60 8.42 -9.40 22.77
CA ARG A 60 9.35 -9.35 23.91
C ARG A 60 10.79 -9.62 23.47
N MET A 61 11.74 -9.04 24.20
CA MET A 61 13.17 -9.23 23.98
C MET A 61 13.84 -9.94 25.16
N LEU A 62 14.83 -10.78 24.86
CA LEU A 62 15.84 -11.23 25.82
C LEU A 62 17.08 -10.40 25.56
N LEU A 63 17.65 -9.76 26.59
CA LEU A 63 18.91 -9.03 26.49
C LEU A 63 19.79 -9.37 27.67
N ILE A 64 21.04 -9.68 27.39
CA ILE A 64 22.10 -9.97 28.35
C ILE A 64 23.13 -8.87 28.17
N ASP A 65 23.39 -8.13 29.23
CA ASP A 65 24.38 -7.06 29.26
C ASP A 65 25.64 -7.58 29.96
N LEU A 66 26.73 -7.75 29.20
CA LEU A 66 27.98 -8.31 29.71
C LEU A 66 28.74 -7.31 30.59
N GLU A 67 28.53 -6.00 30.40
CA GLU A 67 29.15 -4.97 31.23
C GLU A 67 28.45 -4.89 32.60
N LYS A 68 27.12 -5.04 32.63
CA LYS A 68 26.33 -5.10 33.87
C LYS A 68 26.30 -6.49 34.52
N GLY A 69 26.75 -7.52 33.81
CA GLY A 69 26.76 -8.91 34.27
C GLY A 69 25.37 -9.48 34.58
N ARG A 70 24.31 -9.06 33.85
CA ARG A 70 22.94 -9.52 34.12
C ARG A 70 22.04 -9.57 32.89
N ILE A 71 20.95 -10.33 33.02
CA ILE A 71 19.82 -10.28 32.09
C ILE A 71 19.01 -9.01 32.38
N VAL A 72 18.77 -8.20 31.34
CA VAL A 72 17.93 -7.00 31.40
C VAL A 72 16.51 -7.38 31.00
N SER A 73 15.52 -6.95 31.77
CA SER A 73 14.11 -7.26 31.45
C SER A 73 13.61 -6.47 30.24
N ASP A 74 12.64 -7.03 29.53
CA ASP A 74 11.99 -6.37 28.39
C ASP A 74 11.39 -5.01 28.78
N GLU A 75 10.76 -4.94 29.96
CA GLU A 75 10.18 -3.70 30.49
C GLU A 75 11.24 -2.63 30.77
N GLU A 76 12.41 -3.00 31.30
CA GLU A 76 13.50 -2.07 31.57
C GLU A 76 14.08 -1.52 30.26
N ILE A 77 14.36 -2.39 29.29
CA ILE A 77 14.89 -2.01 27.97
C ILE A 77 13.95 -1.02 27.28
N LYS A 78 12.67 -1.37 27.21
CA LYS A 78 11.66 -0.54 26.54
C LYS A 78 11.45 0.78 27.28
N SER A 79 11.44 0.77 28.61
CA SER A 79 11.31 1.99 29.41
C SER A 79 12.49 2.92 29.20
N GLU A 80 13.72 2.40 29.20
CA GLU A 80 14.92 3.17 28.91
C GLU A 80 14.82 3.81 27.51
N ILE A 81 14.55 3.00 26.47
CA ILE A 81 14.44 3.49 25.09
C ILE A 81 13.32 4.52 24.94
N ALA A 82 12.15 4.28 25.53
CA ALA A 82 10.98 5.16 25.44
C ALA A 82 11.15 6.48 26.19
N THR A 83 12.06 6.55 27.16
CA THR A 83 12.34 7.77 27.95
C THR A 83 13.58 8.54 27.47
N ARG A 84 14.40 7.97 26.57
CA ARG A 84 15.57 8.66 25.97
C ARG A 84 15.25 9.99 25.32
N HIS A 85 14.06 10.12 24.73
CA HIS A 85 13.60 11.34 24.06
C HIS A 85 12.12 11.61 24.37
N PRO A 86 11.64 12.87 24.25
CA PRO A 86 10.24 13.20 24.48
C PRO A 86 9.38 12.82 23.27
N TYR A 87 9.31 11.52 22.93
CA TYR A 87 8.62 11.02 21.74
C TYR A 87 7.15 11.45 21.67
N LYS A 88 6.46 11.53 22.80
CA LYS A 88 5.07 12.02 22.86
C LYS A 88 4.95 13.44 22.32
N SER A 89 5.84 14.34 22.74
CA SER A 89 5.89 15.72 22.26
C SER A 89 6.31 15.78 20.79
N TRP A 90 7.29 14.96 20.38
CA TRP A 90 7.71 14.89 18.98
C TRP A 90 6.58 14.42 18.07
N LEU A 91 5.83 13.41 18.48
CA LEU A 91 4.69 12.91 17.72
C LEU A 91 3.60 13.98 17.60
N ALA A 92 3.21 14.62 18.70
CA ALA A 92 2.21 15.69 18.70
C ALA A 92 2.59 16.88 17.79
N ASN A 93 3.89 17.18 17.65
CA ASN A 93 4.37 18.29 16.82
C ASN A 93 4.56 17.91 15.34
N THR A 94 4.72 16.62 15.03
CA THR A 94 5.09 16.15 13.68
C THR A 94 3.98 15.41 12.95
N GLN A 95 3.02 14.84 13.66
CA GLN A 95 1.96 14.05 13.05
C GLN A 95 0.82 14.97 12.60
N LEU A 96 0.52 14.96 11.30
CA LEU A 96 -0.69 15.55 10.74
C LEU A 96 -1.60 14.42 10.28
N ILE A 97 -2.75 14.26 10.91
CA ILE A 97 -3.75 13.26 10.54
C ILE A 97 -4.71 13.91 9.55
N LEU A 98 -4.80 13.39 8.32
CA LEU A 98 -5.59 13.97 7.23
C LEU A 98 -7.07 14.12 7.59
N GLU A 99 -7.62 13.15 8.31
CA GLU A 99 -9.01 13.11 8.73
C GLU A 99 -9.36 14.23 9.72
N ASP A 100 -8.37 14.69 10.50
CA ASP A 100 -8.53 15.74 11.51
C ASP A 100 -8.35 17.16 10.93
N LEU A 101 -7.87 17.27 9.68
CA LEU A 101 -7.78 18.55 8.97
C LEU A 101 -9.16 19.09 8.60
N LYS A 102 -9.26 20.42 8.49
CA LYS A 102 -10.51 21.12 8.15
C LYS A 102 -11.10 20.54 6.85
N PRO A 103 -12.41 20.28 6.79
CA PRO A 103 -13.06 19.85 5.56
C PRO A 103 -12.84 20.86 4.44
N VAL A 104 -12.55 20.34 3.24
CA VAL A 104 -12.42 21.13 2.01
C VAL A 104 -13.46 20.59 1.05
N GLU A 105 -14.22 21.50 0.44
CA GLU A 105 -15.21 21.12 -0.56
C GLU A 105 -14.53 20.44 -1.76
N PRO A 106 -15.02 19.25 -2.17
CA PRO A 106 -14.50 18.59 -3.36
C PRO A 106 -14.63 19.49 -4.59
N ARG A 107 -13.64 19.45 -5.49
CA ARG A 107 -13.75 20.10 -6.79
C ARG A 107 -14.96 19.54 -7.55
N ALA A 108 -15.72 20.45 -8.17
CA ALA A 108 -16.84 20.09 -9.02
C ALA A 108 -16.38 19.17 -10.16
N LEU A 109 -17.17 18.14 -10.44
CA LEU A 109 -16.95 17.26 -11.57
C LEU A 109 -17.04 18.06 -12.88
N ARG A 110 -16.18 17.70 -13.84
CA ARG A 110 -16.35 18.11 -15.23
C ARG A 110 -17.74 17.63 -15.70
N ARG A 111 -18.56 18.54 -16.22
CA ARG A 111 -19.95 18.27 -16.64
C ARG A 111 -20.08 18.04 -18.14
N ASP A 112 -19.00 18.21 -18.88
CA ASP A 112 -18.94 18.08 -20.32
C ASP A 112 -18.91 16.61 -20.79
N VAL A 113 -18.52 15.67 -19.92
CA VAL A 113 -18.54 14.24 -20.20
C VAL A 113 -19.53 13.55 -19.26
N SER A 114 -20.45 12.76 -19.82
CA SER A 114 -21.44 12.04 -19.02
C SER A 114 -20.77 11.01 -18.11
N LEU A 115 -21.47 10.57 -17.06
CA LEU A 115 -20.96 9.50 -16.19
C LEU A 115 -20.77 8.19 -16.96
N LEU A 116 -21.72 7.87 -17.85
CA LEU A 116 -21.68 6.65 -18.66
C LEU A 116 -20.48 6.64 -19.61
N ASP A 117 -20.18 7.76 -20.27
CA ASP A 117 -19.03 7.83 -21.19
C ASP A 117 -17.71 7.68 -20.42
N ARG A 118 -17.61 8.28 -19.23
CA ARG A 118 -16.45 8.08 -18.34
C ARG A 118 -16.31 6.62 -17.90
N GLN A 119 -17.42 5.99 -17.50
CA GLN A 119 -17.45 4.57 -17.14
C GLN A 119 -16.99 3.68 -18.30
N GLN A 120 -17.49 3.92 -19.52
CA GLN A 120 -17.11 3.18 -20.72
C GLN A 120 -15.63 3.36 -21.05
N ALA A 121 -15.11 4.59 -20.98
CA ALA A 121 -13.70 4.87 -21.23
C ALA A 121 -12.75 4.12 -20.27
N PHE A 122 -13.14 3.91 -19.02
CA PHE A 122 -12.37 3.11 -18.05
C PHE A 122 -12.77 1.62 -18.01
N GLY A 123 -13.61 1.17 -18.96
CA GLY A 123 -14.00 -0.22 -19.12
C GLY A 123 -14.92 -0.77 -18.01
N PHE A 124 -15.72 0.07 -17.35
CA PHE A 124 -16.71 -0.38 -16.38
C PHE A 124 -17.77 -1.24 -17.08
N THR A 125 -18.03 -2.41 -16.51
CA THR A 125 -19.08 -3.29 -16.99
C THR A 125 -20.31 -3.27 -16.08
N GLN A 126 -21.44 -3.81 -16.57
CA GLN A 126 -22.59 -4.02 -15.70
C GLN A 126 -22.32 -5.09 -14.63
N GLU A 127 -21.43 -6.04 -14.89
CA GLU A 127 -21.02 -7.05 -13.91
C GLU A 127 -20.21 -6.39 -12.80
N ASP A 128 -19.29 -5.48 -13.13
CA ASP A 128 -18.51 -4.71 -12.16
C ASP A 128 -19.44 -3.97 -11.20
N THR A 129 -20.44 -3.26 -11.74
CA THR A 129 -21.34 -2.43 -10.93
C THR A 129 -22.32 -3.27 -10.12
N LYS A 130 -23.01 -4.24 -10.74
CA LYS A 130 -24.07 -5.03 -10.09
C LYS A 130 -23.53 -6.15 -9.21
N LEU A 131 -22.53 -6.89 -9.66
CA LEU A 131 -22.05 -8.08 -8.95
C LEU A 131 -20.91 -7.75 -7.98
N LEU A 132 -20.01 -6.83 -8.34
CA LEU A 132 -18.84 -6.53 -7.52
C LEU A 132 -19.05 -5.34 -6.61
N MET A 133 -19.44 -4.17 -7.14
CA MET A 133 -19.50 -2.92 -6.38
C MET A 133 -20.74 -2.81 -5.48
N SER A 134 -21.90 -3.31 -5.90
CA SER A 134 -23.14 -3.24 -5.12
C SER A 134 -23.03 -3.92 -3.72
N PRO A 135 -22.47 -5.15 -3.58
CA PRO A 135 -22.23 -5.75 -2.26
C PRO A 135 -21.29 -4.93 -1.37
N MET A 136 -20.27 -4.31 -1.97
CA MET A 136 -19.30 -3.48 -1.24
C MET A 136 -19.95 -2.22 -0.67
N ALA A 137 -20.83 -1.58 -1.42
CA ALA A 137 -21.59 -0.42 -0.98
C ALA A 137 -22.69 -0.77 0.05
N THR A 138 -23.30 -1.95 -0.07
CA THR A 138 -24.41 -2.35 0.79
C THR A 138 -23.93 -2.89 2.14
N THR A 139 -23.01 -3.85 2.13
CA THR A 139 -22.61 -4.63 3.32
C THR A 139 -21.23 -4.26 3.86
N GLY A 140 -20.45 -3.47 3.11
CA GLY A 140 -19.06 -3.20 3.43
C GLY A 140 -18.17 -4.44 3.33
N GLN A 141 -18.55 -5.41 2.49
CA GLN A 141 -17.79 -6.64 2.21
C GLN A 141 -17.66 -6.85 0.70
N GLU A 142 -16.58 -7.51 0.29
CA GLU A 142 -16.37 -7.88 -1.11
C GLU A 142 -17.42 -8.90 -1.58
N ALA A 143 -17.68 -8.93 -2.88
CA ALA A 143 -18.57 -9.92 -3.46
C ALA A 143 -18.02 -11.34 -3.29
N VAL A 144 -18.89 -12.27 -2.93
CA VAL A 144 -18.55 -13.70 -2.82
C VAL A 144 -19.17 -14.44 -4.00
N GLY A 145 -18.34 -15.22 -4.69
CA GLY A 145 -18.74 -16.10 -5.78
C GLY A 145 -18.28 -17.54 -5.54
N SER A 146 -18.61 -18.44 -6.45
CA SER A 146 -18.19 -19.84 -6.45
C SER A 146 -17.76 -20.27 -7.86
N MET A 147 -17.26 -21.51 -7.99
CA MET A 147 -16.65 -22.07 -9.22
C MET A 147 -15.28 -21.47 -9.57
N GLY A 148 -14.58 -22.12 -10.50
CA GLY A 148 -13.31 -21.65 -11.04
C GLY A 148 -13.49 -20.55 -12.09
N THR A 149 -12.43 -19.80 -12.37
CA THR A 149 -12.39 -18.84 -13.47
C THR A 149 -12.17 -19.58 -14.79
N ASP A 150 -13.22 -19.69 -15.61
CA ASP A 150 -13.19 -20.31 -16.95
C ASP A 150 -13.04 -19.27 -18.08
N THR A 151 -12.50 -18.09 -17.74
CA THR A 151 -12.18 -17.06 -18.75
C THR A 151 -10.74 -17.19 -19.22
N PRO A 152 -10.43 -16.87 -20.49
CA PRO A 152 -9.06 -16.86 -20.98
C PRO A 152 -8.15 -15.97 -20.13
N ILE A 153 -6.86 -16.30 -20.08
CA ILE A 153 -5.86 -15.36 -19.56
C ILE A 153 -5.91 -14.07 -20.38
N SER A 154 -5.57 -12.94 -19.76
CA SER A 154 -5.79 -11.62 -20.36
C SER A 154 -5.16 -11.48 -21.75
N ALA A 155 -3.93 -11.96 -21.93
CA ALA A 155 -3.22 -11.93 -23.20
C ALA A 155 -3.85 -12.80 -24.32
N MET A 156 -4.80 -13.68 -24.01
CA MET A 156 -5.53 -14.52 -24.97
C MET A 156 -7.01 -14.12 -25.09
N SER A 157 -7.43 -13.00 -24.49
CA SER A 157 -8.83 -12.59 -24.54
C SER A 157 -9.14 -11.80 -25.81
N ASP A 158 -10.26 -12.11 -26.45
CA ASP A 158 -10.80 -11.31 -27.56
C ASP A 158 -11.47 -9.98 -27.11
N ARG A 159 -11.40 -9.67 -25.82
CA ARG A 159 -11.99 -8.47 -25.21
C ARG A 159 -10.88 -7.65 -24.57
N SER A 160 -10.93 -6.33 -24.69
CA SER A 160 -10.01 -5.42 -23.99
C SER A 160 -10.01 -5.73 -22.49
N LYS A 161 -8.81 -5.83 -21.91
CA LYS A 161 -8.60 -6.15 -20.50
C LYS A 161 -7.84 -5.03 -19.83
N LEU A 162 -8.23 -4.71 -18.61
CA LEU A 162 -7.45 -3.79 -17.79
C LEU A 162 -6.08 -4.38 -17.46
N LEU A 163 -5.08 -3.51 -17.39
CA LEU A 163 -3.69 -3.87 -17.09
C LEU A 163 -3.55 -4.64 -15.77
N TYR A 164 -4.41 -4.37 -14.78
CA TYR A 164 -4.44 -5.10 -13.51
C TYR A 164 -4.54 -6.61 -13.70
N THR A 165 -5.35 -7.06 -14.66
CA THR A 165 -5.68 -8.48 -14.83
C THR A 165 -4.47 -9.35 -15.24
N TYR A 166 -3.42 -8.73 -15.78
CA TYR A 166 -2.16 -9.38 -16.13
C TYR A 166 -1.31 -9.71 -14.90
N PHE A 167 -1.57 -9.08 -13.75
CA PHE A 167 -0.87 -9.32 -12.49
C PHE A 167 -1.63 -10.31 -11.62
N LYS A 168 -0.96 -11.38 -11.18
CA LYS A 168 -1.52 -12.37 -10.27
C LYS A 168 -0.93 -12.18 -8.89
N GLN A 169 -1.78 -12.18 -7.86
CA GLN A 169 -1.36 -11.98 -6.48
C GLN A 169 -0.49 -13.16 -6.03
N ASN A 170 0.69 -12.86 -5.52
CA ASN A 170 1.54 -13.86 -4.91
C ASN A 170 0.97 -14.21 -3.53
N PHE A 171 1.14 -15.47 -3.14
CA PHE A 171 0.72 -15.96 -1.83
C PHE A 171 1.74 -16.93 -1.28
N ALA A 172 1.85 -16.97 0.04
CA ALA A 172 2.83 -17.81 0.69
C ALA A 172 2.34 -19.25 0.72
N GLN A 173 3.22 -20.17 0.33
CA GLN A 173 3.02 -21.61 0.48
C GLN A 173 4.24 -22.19 1.17
N VAL A 174 4.05 -22.88 2.30
CA VAL A 174 5.09 -23.59 3.07
C VAL A 174 6.15 -22.69 3.73
N THR A 175 6.82 -21.81 2.98
CA THR A 175 7.98 -21.00 3.41
C THR A 175 7.67 -20.07 4.58
N ASN A 176 6.50 -19.46 4.54
CA ASN A 176 5.95 -18.60 5.57
C ASN A 176 4.43 -18.79 5.64
N PRO A 177 3.82 -18.72 6.83
CA PRO A 177 2.38 -18.84 6.97
C PRO A 177 1.68 -17.54 6.58
N PRO A 178 0.50 -17.61 5.94
CA PRO A 178 -0.40 -16.47 5.86
C PRO A 178 -0.94 -16.09 7.24
N ILE A 179 -1.51 -14.89 7.35
CA ILE A 179 -2.16 -14.36 8.56
C ILE A 179 -3.68 -14.42 8.39
N ASP A 180 -4.42 -14.61 9.47
CA ASP A 180 -5.89 -14.48 9.47
C ASP A 180 -6.29 -13.00 9.56
N PRO A 181 -6.81 -12.38 8.49
CA PRO A 181 -7.09 -10.95 8.46
C PRO A 181 -8.31 -10.55 9.30
N ILE A 182 -9.04 -11.52 9.86
CA ILE A 182 -10.23 -11.28 10.69
C ILE A 182 -9.89 -11.54 12.16
N ARG A 183 -9.32 -12.70 12.48
CA ARG A 183 -9.01 -13.10 13.86
C ARG A 183 -7.74 -12.44 14.41
N GLU A 184 -6.80 -12.12 13.53
CA GLU A 184 -5.53 -11.49 13.86
C GLU A 184 -5.47 -10.03 13.33
N GLU A 185 -6.62 -9.38 13.12
CA GLU A 185 -6.71 -8.01 12.62
C GLU A 185 -5.91 -7.00 13.48
N LEU A 186 -5.81 -7.25 14.79
CA LEU A 186 -5.05 -6.42 15.74
C LEU A 186 -3.57 -6.28 15.39
N VAL A 187 -2.99 -7.27 14.69
CA VAL A 187 -1.60 -7.20 14.22
C VAL A 187 -1.50 -6.64 12.80
N MET A 188 -2.58 -6.16 12.20
CA MET A 188 -2.58 -5.59 10.87
C MET A 188 -2.83 -4.08 10.88
N SER A 189 -2.39 -3.37 9.84
CA SER A 189 -2.62 -1.92 9.73
C SER A 189 -2.62 -1.44 8.29
N LEU A 190 -3.61 -0.61 7.97
CA LEU A 190 -3.71 0.12 6.71
C LEU A 190 -3.15 1.54 6.77
N VAL A 191 -2.60 1.95 7.92
CA VAL A 191 -2.05 3.30 8.09
C VAL A 191 -0.96 3.55 7.06
N SER A 192 -1.08 4.65 6.34
CA SER A 192 -0.12 5.08 5.32
C SER A 192 0.42 6.47 5.66
N PHE A 193 1.66 6.72 5.27
CA PHE A 193 2.29 8.04 5.40
C PHE A 193 2.56 8.57 4.00
N ILE A 194 2.04 9.77 3.73
CA ILE A 194 2.17 10.45 2.45
C ILE A 194 3.27 11.50 2.59
N GLY A 195 4.29 11.42 1.73
CA GLY A 195 5.34 12.43 1.63
C GLY A 195 6.75 11.91 1.92
N PRO A 196 7.69 12.79 2.30
CA PRO A 196 9.10 12.42 2.40
C PRO A 196 9.37 11.44 3.53
N ARG A 197 10.22 10.45 3.25
CA ARG A 197 10.66 9.45 4.22
C ARG A 197 11.69 10.06 5.19
N PRO A 198 11.59 9.77 6.50
CA PRO A 198 12.51 10.31 7.48
C PRO A 198 13.91 9.71 7.33
N ASN A 199 14.94 10.47 7.72
CA ASN A 199 16.29 9.92 7.80
C ASN A 199 16.40 9.08 9.07
N ILE A 200 16.58 7.77 8.93
CA ILE A 200 16.64 6.83 10.06
C ILE A 200 17.80 7.10 11.04
N PHE A 201 18.83 7.85 10.63
CA PHE A 201 19.97 8.21 11.47
C PHE A 201 19.81 9.53 12.23
N ASP A 202 18.85 10.38 11.85
CA ASP A 202 18.69 11.74 12.41
C ASP A 202 17.38 11.87 13.22
N LEU A 203 17.42 11.36 14.46
CA LEU A 203 16.27 11.41 15.37
C LEU A 203 15.84 12.85 15.70
N VAL A 204 16.80 13.74 15.94
CA VAL A 204 16.52 15.13 16.33
C VAL A 204 15.97 15.92 15.15
N GLY A 205 16.51 15.77 13.94
CA GLY A 205 15.96 16.42 12.75
C GLY A 205 14.55 15.92 12.41
N ASN A 206 14.30 14.62 12.56
CA ASN A 206 12.97 14.06 12.34
C ASN A 206 11.92 14.60 13.31
N SER A 207 12.29 14.95 14.55
CA SER A 207 11.39 15.56 15.53
C SER A 207 10.78 16.91 15.10
N ARG A 208 11.32 17.51 14.03
CA ARG A 208 10.90 18.82 13.50
C ARG A 208 10.24 18.73 12.13
N ARG A 209 10.16 17.53 11.53
CA ARG A 209 9.60 17.32 10.20
C ARG A 209 8.20 16.75 10.32
N LYS A 210 7.22 17.49 9.80
CA LYS A 210 5.84 17.02 9.78
C LYS A 210 5.68 15.87 8.80
N ARG A 211 4.75 14.97 9.09
CA ARG A 211 4.39 13.79 8.30
C ARG A 211 2.87 13.74 8.16
N LEU A 212 2.39 13.59 6.93
CA LEU A 212 0.98 13.41 6.68
C LEU A 212 0.64 11.93 6.83
N GLU A 213 -0.19 11.63 7.82
CA GLU A 213 -0.72 10.30 8.09
C GLU A 213 -2.16 10.22 7.59
N VAL A 214 -2.46 9.06 6.98
CA VAL A 214 -3.82 8.66 6.65
C VAL A 214 -4.12 7.34 7.34
N ARG A 215 -5.31 7.20 7.92
CA ARG A 215 -5.69 5.98 8.66
C ARG A 215 -5.84 4.78 7.72
N GLN A 216 -6.09 5.05 6.45
CA GLN A 216 -6.19 4.06 5.38
C GLN A 216 -5.77 4.68 4.04
N PRO A 217 -5.37 3.86 3.05
CA PRO A 217 -4.87 4.38 1.77
C PRO A 217 -5.97 4.89 0.84
N ILE A 218 -7.24 4.56 1.09
CA ILE A 218 -8.35 4.97 0.22
C ILE A 218 -8.90 6.31 0.68
N LEU A 219 -8.80 7.31 -0.20
CA LEU A 219 -9.19 8.69 0.08
C LEU A 219 -10.55 9.02 -0.51
N THR A 220 -11.37 9.76 0.24
CA THR A 220 -12.54 10.41 -0.33
C THR A 220 -12.13 11.58 -1.23
N ASN A 221 -13.06 12.06 -2.06
CA ASN A 221 -12.81 13.24 -2.91
C ASN A 221 -12.49 14.49 -2.06
N GLY A 222 -13.11 14.63 -0.89
CA GLY A 222 -12.81 15.72 0.06
C GLY A 222 -11.42 15.58 0.68
N ASP A 223 -11.03 14.36 1.07
CA ASP A 223 -9.70 14.11 1.63
C ASP A 223 -8.58 14.39 0.61
N LEU A 224 -8.79 14.06 -0.66
CA LEU A 224 -7.84 14.42 -1.71
C LEU A 224 -7.69 15.95 -1.85
N GLU A 225 -8.77 16.73 -1.77
CA GLU A 225 -8.68 18.19 -1.83
C GLU A 225 -8.01 18.79 -0.59
N LYS A 226 -8.13 18.17 0.59
CA LYS A 226 -7.30 18.52 1.76
C LYS A 226 -5.81 18.35 1.44
N ILE A 227 -5.41 17.24 0.81
CA ILE A 227 -4.01 17.02 0.38
C ILE A 227 -3.58 18.06 -0.67
N ARG A 228 -4.47 18.40 -1.61
CA ARG A 228 -4.16 19.36 -2.68
C ARG A 228 -3.95 20.77 -2.13
N SER A 229 -4.69 21.15 -1.09
CA SER A 229 -4.66 22.47 -0.45
C SER A 229 -3.72 22.57 0.75
N ILE A 230 -3.04 21.47 1.12
CA ILE A 230 -2.23 21.39 2.34
C ILE A 230 -1.13 22.46 2.39
N GLY A 231 -0.53 22.82 1.25
CA GLY A 231 0.52 23.84 1.18
C GLY A 231 0.05 25.26 1.49
N HIS A 232 -1.26 25.50 1.55
CA HIS A 232 -1.81 26.76 2.05
C HIS A 232 -1.97 26.78 3.58
N THR A 233 -2.00 25.61 4.21
CA THR A 233 -2.25 25.45 5.64
C THR A 233 -0.97 25.14 6.41
N GLU A 234 -0.04 24.43 5.78
CA GLU A 234 1.13 23.86 6.44
C GLU A 234 2.41 24.18 5.68
N ASP A 235 3.33 24.86 6.37
CA ASP A 235 4.67 25.09 5.86
C ASP A 235 5.36 23.75 5.63
N ARG A 236 5.96 23.57 4.44
CA ARG A 236 6.73 22.39 4.00
C ARG A 236 5.92 21.21 3.45
N PHE A 237 4.64 21.33 3.15
CA PHE A 237 3.96 20.37 2.27
C PHE A 237 3.57 21.04 0.97
N ASP A 238 4.27 20.70 -0.11
CA ASP A 238 4.00 21.23 -1.43
C ASP A 238 3.51 20.11 -2.33
N THR A 239 2.27 20.26 -2.78
CA THR A 239 1.59 19.26 -3.61
C THR A 239 1.58 19.69 -5.07
N LYS A 240 1.92 18.78 -5.99
CA LYS A 240 1.78 18.98 -7.43
C LYS A 240 0.85 17.93 -8.03
N THR A 241 -0.23 18.38 -8.66
CA THR A 241 -1.04 17.50 -9.51
C THR A 241 -0.39 17.41 -10.90
N ILE A 242 -0.09 16.20 -11.31
CA ILE A 242 0.42 15.87 -12.64
C ILE A 242 -0.67 15.08 -13.35
N ASP A 243 -1.09 15.63 -14.47
CA ASP A 243 -2.07 15.05 -15.37
C ASP A 243 -1.47 13.85 -16.12
N ILE A 244 -2.13 12.70 -16.00
CA ILE A 244 -1.76 11.41 -16.63
C ILE A 244 -2.61 11.11 -17.88
N THR A 245 -3.14 12.14 -18.53
CA THR A 245 -3.81 12.02 -19.83
C THR A 245 -3.00 12.63 -20.96
N TYR A 246 -3.21 12.20 -22.20
CA TYR A 246 -2.54 12.71 -23.40
C TYR A 246 -3.54 12.97 -24.52
N ALA A 247 -3.11 13.68 -25.56
CA ALA A 247 -4.02 14.13 -26.62
C ALA A 247 -4.47 12.95 -27.50
N SER A 248 -5.77 12.87 -27.77
CA SER A 248 -6.40 11.80 -28.56
C SER A 248 -5.87 11.70 -29.99
N ASN A 249 -5.39 12.81 -30.56
CA ASN A 249 -4.79 12.85 -31.90
C ASN A 249 -3.45 12.10 -31.99
N GLU A 250 -2.76 11.86 -30.86
CA GLU A 250 -1.53 11.05 -30.83
C GLU A 250 -1.86 9.54 -30.91
N GLY A 251 -3.09 9.13 -30.60
CA GLY A 251 -3.55 7.74 -30.61
C GLY A 251 -2.68 6.79 -29.77
N ALA A 252 -2.74 5.49 -30.05
CA ALA A 252 -1.96 4.48 -29.32
C ALA A 252 -0.44 4.74 -29.38
N ALA A 253 0.06 5.26 -30.51
CA ALA A 253 1.48 5.58 -30.68
C ALA A 253 1.97 6.68 -29.71
N GLY A 254 1.08 7.54 -29.23
CA GLY A 254 1.39 8.62 -28.29
C GLY A 254 1.74 8.16 -26.87
N MET A 255 1.35 6.93 -26.48
CA MET A 255 1.44 6.50 -25.08
C MET A 255 2.87 6.49 -24.54
N GLN A 256 3.85 6.02 -25.32
CA GLN A 256 5.26 6.01 -24.91
C GLN A 256 5.75 7.42 -24.61
N GLY A 257 5.54 8.36 -25.53
CA GLY A 257 5.92 9.76 -25.35
C GLY A 257 5.18 10.43 -24.18
N ALA A 258 3.92 10.08 -23.96
CA ALA A 258 3.15 10.58 -22.82
C ALA A 258 3.72 10.11 -21.47
N ILE A 259 4.14 8.84 -21.38
CA ILE A 259 4.77 8.29 -20.17
C ILE A 259 6.13 8.94 -19.92
N ASP A 260 6.95 9.13 -20.97
CA ASP A 260 8.26 9.77 -20.82
C ASP A 260 8.10 11.23 -20.33
N ARG A 261 7.18 11.99 -20.93
CA ARG A 261 6.82 13.34 -20.45
C ARG A 261 6.30 13.34 -19.01
N LEU A 262 5.53 12.32 -18.62
CA LEU A 262 5.03 12.15 -17.26
C LEU A 262 6.18 11.97 -16.26
N CYS A 263 7.13 11.09 -16.57
CA CYS A 263 8.32 10.85 -15.75
C CYS A 263 9.19 12.11 -15.63
N GLU A 264 9.41 12.85 -16.72
CA GLU A 264 10.14 14.12 -16.72
C GLU A 264 9.44 15.19 -15.86
N ARG A 265 8.12 15.34 -15.99
CA ARG A 265 7.33 16.28 -15.17
C ARG A 265 7.38 15.92 -13.69
N ALA A 266 7.36 14.63 -13.36
CA ALA A 266 7.49 14.16 -11.99
C ALA A 266 8.89 14.46 -11.43
N GLU A 267 9.96 14.19 -12.19
CA GLU A 267 11.33 14.53 -11.81
C GLU A 267 11.50 16.04 -11.59
N ALA A 268 11.01 16.86 -12.51
CA ALA A 268 11.04 18.32 -12.40
C ALA A 268 10.24 18.83 -11.20
N ALA A 269 9.10 18.21 -10.88
CA ALA A 269 8.31 18.58 -9.70
C ALA A 269 9.09 18.29 -8.40
N VAL A 270 9.71 17.12 -8.26
CA VAL A 270 10.51 16.82 -7.06
C VAL A 270 11.72 17.76 -6.96
N ALA A 271 12.39 18.03 -8.09
CA ALA A 271 13.50 18.99 -8.13
C ALA A 271 13.07 20.42 -7.77
N GLY A 272 11.82 20.78 -8.08
CA GLY A 272 11.18 22.05 -7.69
C GLY A 272 10.76 22.14 -6.23
N GLY A 273 10.98 21.09 -5.41
CA GLY A 273 10.67 21.08 -3.98
C GLY A 273 9.30 20.50 -3.62
N TYR A 274 8.52 20.05 -4.61
CA TYR A 274 7.24 19.38 -4.33
C TYR A 274 7.48 18.02 -3.68
N ASN A 275 6.81 17.76 -2.55
CA ASN A 275 6.98 16.55 -1.76
C ASN A 275 5.74 15.64 -1.73
N ILE A 276 4.67 16.04 -2.40
CA ILE A 276 3.54 15.17 -2.73
C ILE A 276 3.22 15.33 -4.22
N ILE A 277 3.21 14.23 -4.96
CA ILE A 277 2.76 14.21 -6.36
C ILE A 277 1.41 13.48 -6.42
N ILE A 278 0.41 14.16 -6.98
CA ILE A 278 -0.90 13.57 -7.30
C ILE A 278 -0.92 13.26 -8.79
N LEU A 279 -0.94 11.98 -9.15
CA LEU A 279 -1.17 11.51 -10.51
C LEU A 279 -2.69 11.49 -10.76
N SER A 280 -3.17 12.24 -11.76
CA SER A 280 -4.61 12.46 -11.96
C SER A 280 -5.05 12.26 -13.41
N ASP A 281 -6.04 11.38 -13.63
CA ASP A 281 -6.68 11.15 -14.93
C ASP A 281 -7.98 11.96 -15.10
N ARG A 282 -8.28 12.90 -14.19
CA ARG A 282 -9.51 13.72 -14.21
C ARG A 282 -9.72 14.54 -15.48
N GLN A 283 -8.67 14.75 -16.28
CA GLN A 283 -8.77 15.48 -17.55
C GLN A 283 -9.22 14.62 -18.73
N LEU A 284 -9.54 13.34 -18.51
CA LEU A 284 -10.15 12.45 -19.51
C LEU A 284 -11.33 13.15 -20.19
N GLY A 285 -11.39 13.07 -21.51
CA GLY A 285 -12.48 13.62 -22.31
C GLY A 285 -12.36 13.23 -23.78
N PRO A 286 -13.24 13.76 -24.65
CA PRO A 286 -13.26 13.41 -26.08
C PRO A 286 -11.93 13.68 -26.79
N ASP A 287 -11.17 14.66 -26.30
CA ASP A 287 -9.88 15.10 -26.81
C ASP A 287 -8.69 14.48 -26.05
N ARG A 288 -8.91 13.75 -24.96
CA ARG A 288 -7.85 13.29 -24.03
C ARG A 288 -8.02 11.84 -23.58
N ILE A 289 -6.99 11.03 -23.82
CA ILE A 289 -6.93 9.61 -23.44
C ILE A 289 -6.17 9.48 -22.11
N ALA A 290 -6.69 8.69 -21.18
CA ALA A 290 -6.02 8.40 -19.91
C ALA A 290 -4.94 7.32 -20.10
N ILE A 291 -3.74 7.55 -19.56
CA ILE A 291 -2.75 6.48 -19.39
C ILE A 291 -3.29 5.53 -18.30
N PRO A 292 -3.21 4.20 -18.47
CA PRO A 292 -3.64 3.27 -17.43
C PRO A 292 -2.99 3.62 -16.09
N ALA A 293 -3.79 3.78 -15.05
CA ALA A 293 -3.33 4.39 -13.80
C ALA A 293 -2.21 3.57 -13.14
N LEU A 294 -2.28 2.24 -13.28
CA LEU A 294 -1.23 1.33 -12.86
C LEU A 294 0.10 1.58 -13.57
N LEU A 295 0.07 1.76 -14.89
CA LEU A 295 1.26 2.02 -15.71
C LEU A 295 1.87 3.39 -15.37
N ALA A 296 1.04 4.42 -15.26
CA ALA A 296 1.47 5.76 -14.87
C ALA A 296 2.14 5.76 -13.49
N THR A 297 1.53 5.07 -12.51
CA THR A 297 2.06 4.97 -11.15
C THR A 297 3.39 4.25 -11.12
N ALA A 298 3.48 3.08 -11.76
CA ALA A 298 4.70 2.27 -11.76
C ALA A 298 5.85 2.96 -12.52
N ALA A 299 5.56 3.57 -13.66
CA ALA A 299 6.55 4.32 -14.44
C ALA A 299 7.18 5.45 -13.62
N VAL A 300 6.34 6.28 -12.97
CA VAL A 300 6.82 7.37 -12.10
C VAL A 300 7.57 6.83 -10.89
N HIS A 301 7.04 5.78 -10.23
CA HIS A 301 7.66 5.16 -9.07
C HIS A 301 9.09 4.68 -9.37
N HIS A 302 9.25 3.86 -10.42
CA HIS A 302 10.55 3.31 -10.81
C HIS A 302 11.50 4.37 -11.36
N HIS A 303 11.00 5.35 -12.10
CA HIS A 303 11.80 6.48 -12.58
C HIS A 303 12.41 7.27 -11.41
N LEU A 304 11.58 7.63 -10.41
CA LEU A 304 12.04 8.36 -9.23
C LEU A 304 13.00 7.52 -8.36
N ILE A 305 12.85 6.18 -8.33
CA ILE A 305 13.82 5.30 -7.67
C ILE A 305 15.18 5.37 -8.39
N ARG A 306 15.19 5.22 -9.71
CA ARG A 306 16.43 5.28 -10.53
C ARG A 306 17.15 6.62 -10.39
N LYS A 307 16.41 7.70 -10.16
CA LYS A 307 16.96 9.05 -9.91
C LYS A 307 17.32 9.32 -8.45
N GLY A 308 17.04 8.40 -7.52
CA GLY A 308 17.28 8.59 -6.08
C GLY A 308 16.32 9.60 -5.41
N LEU A 309 15.20 9.92 -6.06
CA LEU A 309 14.24 10.95 -5.63
C LEU A 309 13.01 10.37 -4.91
N ARG A 310 12.73 9.07 -5.03
CA ARG A 310 11.48 8.46 -4.52
C ARG A 310 11.27 8.62 -3.00
N THR A 311 12.34 8.67 -2.21
CA THR A 311 12.25 8.88 -0.75
C THR A 311 11.87 10.30 -0.37
N SER A 312 11.98 11.27 -1.28
CA SER A 312 11.71 12.68 -1.02
C SER A 312 10.26 13.09 -1.31
N VAL A 313 9.45 12.18 -1.87
CA VAL A 313 8.11 12.49 -2.36
C VAL A 313 7.13 11.37 -2.06
N GLY A 314 5.88 11.74 -1.74
CA GLY A 314 4.76 10.81 -1.68
C GLY A 314 3.97 10.76 -2.98
N LEU A 315 3.47 9.58 -3.34
CA LEU A 315 2.68 9.36 -4.56
C LEU A 315 1.22 9.08 -4.21
N VAL A 316 0.33 9.96 -4.65
CA VAL A 316 -1.13 9.80 -4.55
C VAL A 316 -1.72 9.63 -5.94
N VAL A 317 -2.67 8.72 -6.09
CA VAL A 317 -3.33 8.43 -7.37
C VAL A 317 -4.79 8.85 -7.32
N GLU A 318 -5.17 9.84 -8.13
CA GLU A 318 -6.57 10.23 -8.39
C GLU A 318 -6.96 9.58 -9.72
N SER A 319 -7.76 8.51 -9.66
CA SER A 319 -8.09 7.75 -10.87
C SER A 319 -9.54 7.31 -10.96
N GLY A 320 -10.07 7.32 -12.19
CA GLY A 320 -11.36 6.74 -12.52
C GLY A 320 -11.33 5.23 -12.76
N GLU A 321 -10.16 4.64 -12.95
CA GLU A 321 -9.98 3.23 -13.30
C GLU A 321 -10.17 2.22 -12.14
N PRO A 322 -9.61 2.43 -10.92
CA PRO A 322 -9.66 1.44 -9.86
C PRO A 322 -11.07 1.31 -9.25
N ARG A 323 -11.54 0.07 -9.12
CA ARG A 323 -12.89 -0.28 -8.65
C ARG A 323 -12.96 -1.60 -7.88
N GLU A 324 -12.03 -2.51 -8.14
CA GLU A 324 -11.90 -3.79 -7.43
C GLU A 324 -10.74 -3.77 -6.44
N VAL A 325 -10.83 -4.59 -5.39
CA VAL A 325 -9.76 -4.79 -4.38
C VAL A 325 -8.40 -5.04 -5.05
N HIS A 326 -8.37 -5.85 -6.10
CA HIS A 326 -7.16 -6.18 -6.83
C HIS A 326 -6.49 -4.95 -7.48
N HIS A 327 -7.28 -4.00 -7.99
CA HIS A 327 -6.76 -2.77 -8.61
C HIS A 327 -6.02 -1.92 -7.57
N PHE A 328 -6.62 -1.74 -6.38
CA PHE A 328 -5.99 -1.01 -5.28
C PHE A 328 -4.71 -1.70 -4.78
N CYS A 329 -4.71 -3.03 -4.70
CA CYS A 329 -3.53 -3.78 -4.31
C CYS A 329 -2.38 -3.64 -5.32
N CYS A 330 -2.68 -3.64 -6.63
CA CYS A 330 -1.67 -3.39 -7.65
C CYS A 330 -1.10 -1.96 -7.53
N LEU A 331 -1.96 -0.94 -7.48
CA LEU A 331 -1.52 0.46 -7.32
C LEU A 331 -0.63 0.63 -6.08
N ALA A 332 -1.02 0.03 -4.95
CA ALA A 332 -0.22 0.00 -3.73
C ALA A 332 1.13 -0.71 -3.95
N GLY A 333 1.10 -1.91 -4.53
CA GLY A 333 2.29 -2.74 -4.78
C GLY A 333 3.32 -2.08 -5.70
N TYR A 334 2.89 -1.16 -6.57
CA TYR A 334 3.76 -0.36 -7.43
C TYR A 334 3.93 1.10 -6.98
N GLY A 335 3.59 1.38 -5.71
CA GLY A 335 4.12 2.54 -5.00
C GLY A 335 3.16 3.69 -4.74
N ALA A 336 1.86 3.51 -4.95
CA ALA A 336 0.83 4.45 -4.49
C ALA A 336 0.70 4.40 -2.97
N GLU A 337 0.91 5.53 -2.30
CA GLU A 337 0.76 5.67 -0.85
C GLU A 337 -0.70 5.92 -0.46
N ALA A 338 -1.46 6.55 -1.35
CA ALA A 338 -2.90 6.75 -1.21
C ALA A 338 -3.58 6.81 -2.59
N ILE A 339 -4.86 6.44 -2.63
CA ILE A 339 -5.64 6.27 -3.87
C ILE A 339 -7.02 6.89 -3.67
N ASN A 340 -7.43 7.76 -4.57
CA ASN A 340 -8.76 8.32 -4.66
C ASN A 340 -9.49 7.76 -5.90
N PRO A 341 -10.40 6.78 -5.73
CA PRO A 341 -11.17 6.20 -6.83
C PRO A 341 -12.43 7.04 -7.13
N TYR A 342 -12.25 8.26 -7.65
CA TYR A 342 -13.36 9.23 -7.76
C TYR A 342 -14.54 8.70 -8.59
N LEU A 343 -14.27 7.97 -9.69
CA LEU A 343 -15.33 7.48 -10.58
C LEU A 343 -16.11 6.32 -9.95
N ALA A 344 -15.47 5.51 -9.11
CA ALA A 344 -16.16 4.47 -8.36
C ALA A 344 -17.16 5.10 -7.39
N PHE A 345 -16.79 6.19 -6.70
CA PHE A 345 -17.70 6.93 -5.84
C PHE A 345 -18.86 7.56 -6.62
N ASP A 346 -18.56 8.24 -7.75
CA ASP A 346 -19.58 8.83 -8.61
C ASP A 346 -20.59 7.76 -9.08
N THR A 347 -20.08 6.58 -9.46
CA THR A 347 -20.88 5.43 -9.92
C THR A 347 -21.81 4.92 -8.82
N LEU A 348 -21.29 4.73 -7.61
CA LEU A 348 -22.08 4.23 -6.47
C LEU A 348 -23.16 5.21 -6.04
N LEU A 349 -22.83 6.51 -6.00
CA LEU A 349 -23.79 7.56 -5.67
C LEU A 349 -24.88 7.67 -6.72
N ASP A 350 -24.55 7.47 -8.00
CA ASP A 350 -25.53 7.44 -9.08
C ASP A 350 -26.43 6.19 -9.03
N MET A 351 -25.87 5.01 -8.73
CA MET A 351 -26.65 3.79 -8.48
C MET A 351 -27.63 3.95 -7.31
N HIS A 352 -27.19 4.60 -6.22
CA HIS A 352 -28.06 4.93 -5.08
C HIS A 352 -29.20 5.87 -5.51
N LYS A 353 -28.90 6.94 -6.26
CA LYS A 353 -29.92 7.88 -6.78
C LYS A 353 -30.94 7.22 -7.70
N ARG A 354 -30.52 6.21 -8.47
CA ARG A 354 -31.38 5.41 -9.34
C ARG A 354 -32.21 4.35 -8.59
N GLY A 355 -32.00 4.17 -7.29
CA GLY A 355 -32.71 3.17 -6.48
C GLY A 355 -32.25 1.72 -6.74
N GLU A 356 -31.02 1.53 -7.23
CA GLU A 356 -30.45 0.20 -7.50
C GLU A 356 -29.83 -0.45 -6.26
N LEU A 357 -29.61 0.33 -5.20
CA LEU A 357 -29.15 -0.14 -3.90
C LEU A 357 -30.33 -0.25 -2.92
N PRO A 358 -30.24 -1.10 -1.88
CA PRO A 358 -31.28 -1.19 -0.86
C PRO A 358 -31.59 0.17 -0.22
N ALA A 359 -32.87 0.47 -0.01
CA ALA A 359 -33.35 1.76 0.49
C ALA A 359 -32.84 2.12 1.91
N GLU A 360 -32.31 1.13 2.63
CA GLU A 360 -31.78 1.28 3.99
C GLU A 360 -30.39 1.92 4.04
N VAL A 361 -29.66 1.94 2.92
CA VAL A 361 -28.29 2.45 2.88
C VAL A 361 -28.30 3.94 2.53
N ASP A 362 -27.83 4.80 3.44
CA ASP A 362 -27.73 6.24 3.18
C ASP A 362 -26.63 6.55 2.15
N ALA A 363 -26.79 7.65 1.40
CA ALA A 363 -25.80 8.09 0.40
C ALA A 363 -24.40 8.31 1.01
N ASN A 364 -24.31 8.77 2.26
CA ASN A 364 -23.02 8.93 2.94
C ASN A 364 -22.44 7.59 3.40
N GLU A 365 -23.31 6.64 3.76
CA GLU A 365 -22.91 5.30 4.17
C GLU A 365 -22.35 4.50 2.99
N VAL A 366 -22.91 4.64 1.79
CA VAL A 366 -22.45 3.99 0.55
C VAL A 366 -20.94 4.13 0.35
N VAL A 367 -20.42 5.36 0.46
CA VAL A 367 -18.99 5.63 0.28
C VAL A 367 -18.18 5.00 1.41
N SER A 368 -18.63 5.15 2.66
CA SER A 368 -17.94 4.58 3.82
C SER A 368 -17.89 3.05 3.81
N HIS A 369 -18.96 2.39 3.38
CA HIS A 369 -19.07 0.94 3.24
C HIS A 369 -18.15 0.45 2.13
N TYR A 370 -18.15 1.12 0.98
CA TYR A 370 -17.25 0.79 -0.11
C TYR A 370 -15.78 0.89 0.33
N ILE A 371 -15.40 1.99 0.98
CA ILE A 371 -14.04 2.17 1.52
C ILE A 371 -13.69 1.07 2.53
N LYS A 372 -14.60 0.75 3.46
CA LYS A 372 -14.44 -0.34 4.44
C LYS A 372 -14.26 -1.71 3.77
N SER A 373 -15.03 -1.99 2.73
CA SER A 373 -14.93 -3.23 1.93
C SER A 373 -13.56 -3.35 1.28
N ILE A 374 -13.10 -2.29 0.62
CA ILE A 374 -11.78 -2.26 -0.01
C ILE A 374 -10.68 -2.41 1.05
N GLY A 375 -10.79 -1.74 2.20
CA GLY A 375 -9.84 -1.88 3.31
C GLY A 375 -9.72 -3.34 3.79
N LYS A 376 -10.85 -4.01 4.05
CA LYS A 376 -10.88 -5.44 4.40
C LYS A 376 -10.29 -6.32 3.30
N GLY A 377 -10.58 -6.00 2.03
CA GLY A 377 -10.02 -6.69 0.88
C GLY A 377 -8.50 -6.56 0.80
N ILE A 378 -7.95 -5.36 1.05
CA ILE A 378 -6.50 -5.12 1.07
C ILE A 378 -5.85 -5.94 2.20
N LEU A 379 -6.43 -5.93 3.41
CA LEU A 379 -5.96 -6.76 4.52
C LEU A 379 -5.93 -8.23 4.13
N LYS A 380 -7.00 -8.75 3.53
CA LYS A 380 -7.06 -10.13 3.03
C LYS A 380 -5.95 -10.43 2.01
N VAL A 381 -5.68 -9.54 1.06
CA VAL A 381 -4.63 -9.77 0.06
C VAL A 381 -3.24 -9.74 0.69
N MET A 382 -2.96 -8.79 1.57
CA MET A 382 -1.69 -8.73 2.31
C MET A 382 -1.46 -9.97 3.17
N SER A 383 -2.53 -10.46 3.81
CA SER A 383 -2.45 -11.61 4.71
C SER A 383 -2.11 -12.91 4.00
N LYS A 384 -2.41 -13.05 2.69
CA LYS A 384 -2.01 -14.20 1.85
C LYS A 384 -0.48 -14.41 1.81
N MET A 385 0.30 -13.34 1.91
CA MET A 385 1.76 -13.40 1.99
C MET A 385 2.28 -13.30 3.43
N GLY A 386 1.39 -13.16 4.41
CA GLY A 386 1.75 -12.91 5.81
C GLY A 386 2.29 -11.50 6.06
N ILE A 387 1.88 -10.52 5.25
CA ILE A 387 2.25 -9.11 5.41
C ILE A 387 1.22 -8.42 6.31
N SER A 388 1.69 -7.68 7.30
CA SER A 388 0.83 -7.05 8.31
C SER A 388 0.55 -5.57 8.08
N THR A 389 1.43 -4.82 7.40
CA THR A 389 1.33 -3.37 7.30
C THR A 389 1.29 -2.91 5.85
N TYR A 390 0.39 -1.97 5.54
CA TYR A 390 0.29 -1.39 4.20
C TYR A 390 1.61 -0.73 3.77
N GLN A 391 2.34 -0.11 4.72
CA GLN A 391 3.64 0.50 4.47
C GLN A 391 4.69 -0.49 3.96
N SER A 392 4.66 -1.74 4.44
CA SER A 392 5.56 -2.79 3.96
C SER A 392 5.06 -3.44 2.66
N TYR A 393 3.76 -3.36 2.38
CA TYR A 393 3.17 -3.82 1.12
C TYR A 393 3.38 -2.83 -0.03
N CYS A 394 3.37 -1.53 0.27
CA CYS A 394 3.53 -0.46 -0.71
C CYS A 394 4.92 -0.52 -1.38
N GLY A 395 4.95 -0.67 -2.70
CA GLY A 395 6.19 -0.83 -3.47
C GLY A 395 6.84 -2.22 -3.39
N ALA A 396 6.22 -3.19 -2.71
CA ALA A 396 6.81 -4.52 -2.52
C ALA A 396 6.61 -5.48 -3.71
N GLN A 397 5.76 -5.13 -4.68
CA GLN A 397 5.49 -5.93 -5.88
C GLN A 397 5.15 -7.41 -5.59
N ILE A 398 4.14 -7.65 -4.76
CA ILE A 398 3.70 -9.02 -4.40
C ILE A 398 2.82 -9.62 -5.52
N PHE A 399 3.34 -9.61 -6.74
CA PHE A 399 2.65 -10.04 -7.94
C PHE A 399 3.61 -10.71 -8.92
N ASP A 400 3.07 -11.65 -9.69
CA ASP A 400 3.70 -12.18 -10.89
C ASP A 400 2.90 -11.72 -12.12
N ALA A 401 3.58 -11.33 -13.18
CA ALA A 401 2.99 -10.92 -14.43
C ALA A 401 2.85 -12.11 -15.39
N ILE A 402 1.64 -12.31 -15.92
CA ILE A 402 1.34 -13.35 -16.92
C ILE A 402 0.88 -12.68 -18.20
N GLY A 403 1.62 -12.92 -19.29
CA GLY A 403 1.29 -12.42 -20.62
C GLY A 403 1.83 -11.01 -20.90
N LEU A 404 2.84 -10.53 -20.17
CA LEU A 404 3.52 -9.25 -20.43
C LEU A 404 4.93 -9.51 -20.96
N LYS A 405 5.38 -8.76 -21.97
CA LYS A 405 6.75 -8.86 -22.51
C LYS A 405 7.78 -8.50 -21.45
N THR A 406 8.91 -9.22 -21.40
CA THR A 406 9.99 -8.97 -20.44
C THR A 406 10.51 -7.53 -20.51
N ASP A 407 10.71 -6.97 -21.71
CA ASP A 407 11.21 -5.60 -21.87
C ASP A 407 10.24 -4.55 -21.28
N PHE A 408 8.94 -4.80 -21.39
CA PHE A 408 7.91 -3.93 -20.81
C PHE A 408 7.95 -3.99 -19.28
N VAL A 409 8.02 -5.19 -18.70
CA VAL A 409 8.13 -5.39 -17.26
C VAL A 409 9.43 -4.80 -16.72
N GLN A 410 10.57 -5.04 -17.37
CA GLN A 410 11.86 -4.48 -16.96
C GLN A 410 11.86 -2.95 -16.95
N LYS A 411 11.18 -2.31 -17.91
CA LYS A 411 11.12 -0.85 -18.00
C LYS A 411 10.20 -0.22 -16.93
N TYR A 412 8.98 -0.74 -16.79
CA TYR A 412 7.92 -0.09 -16.01
C TYR A 412 7.59 -0.76 -14.67
N PHE A 413 7.84 -2.06 -14.54
CA PHE A 413 7.50 -2.87 -13.37
C PHE A 413 8.74 -3.66 -12.90
N THR A 414 9.90 -2.98 -12.87
CA THR A 414 11.21 -3.60 -12.67
C THR A 414 11.22 -4.44 -11.39
N GLY A 415 11.57 -5.73 -11.51
CA GLY A 415 11.62 -6.68 -10.38
C GLY A 415 10.47 -7.68 -10.35
N THR A 416 9.40 -7.44 -11.12
CA THR A 416 8.28 -8.37 -11.24
C THR A 416 8.63 -9.56 -12.13
N ALA A 417 8.30 -10.77 -11.70
CA ALA A 417 8.53 -11.97 -12.48
C ALA A 417 7.54 -12.06 -13.65
N THR A 418 8.03 -12.45 -14.83
CA THR A 418 7.16 -12.83 -15.95
C THR A 418 7.76 -14.02 -16.68
N LEU A 419 7.03 -15.14 -16.70
CA LEU A 419 7.47 -16.40 -17.31
C LEU A 419 6.85 -16.64 -18.68
N ILE A 420 5.65 -16.10 -18.88
CA ILE A 420 4.90 -16.20 -20.13
C ILE A 420 4.80 -14.79 -20.68
N GLU A 421 5.52 -14.55 -21.77
CA GLU A 421 5.46 -13.26 -22.47
C GLU A 421 4.22 -13.15 -23.34
N GLY A 422 3.86 -11.92 -23.72
CA GLY A 422 2.68 -11.67 -24.53
C GLY A 422 2.63 -10.24 -25.02
N VAL A 423 1.81 -9.40 -24.38
CA VAL A 423 1.57 -8.02 -24.77
C VAL A 423 2.67 -7.08 -24.26
N GLY A 424 2.98 -6.05 -25.04
CA GLY A 424 3.85 -4.95 -24.66
C GLY A 424 3.09 -3.63 -24.61
N LEU A 425 3.83 -2.52 -24.71
CA LEU A 425 3.24 -1.20 -24.64
C LEU A 425 2.31 -0.90 -25.82
N GLU A 426 2.63 -1.39 -27.03
CA GLU A 426 1.83 -1.13 -28.23
C GLU A 426 0.43 -1.73 -28.11
N GLU A 427 0.36 -2.98 -27.66
CA GLU A 427 -0.91 -3.69 -27.47
C GLU A 427 -1.72 -3.08 -26.32
N ILE A 428 -1.08 -2.75 -25.19
CA ILE A 428 -1.73 -2.05 -24.07
C ILE A 428 -2.27 -0.68 -24.51
N ALA A 429 -1.50 0.05 -25.32
CA ALA A 429 -1.91 1.34 -25.84
C ALA A 429 -3.12 1.20 -26.78
N ALA A 430 -3.11 0.18 -27.65
CA ALA A 430 -4.24 -0.12 -28.54
C ALA A 430 -5.51 -0.52 -27.76
N GLU A 431 -5.38 -1.26 -26.67
CA GLU A 431 -6.53 -1.62 -25.80
C GLU A 431 -7.10 -0.43 -25.02
N THR A 432 -6.32 0.64 -24.87
CA THR A 432 -6.68 1.85 -24.09
C THR A 432 -7.41 2.92 -24.93
N VAL A 433 -7.17 2.97 -26.25
CA VAL A 433 -7.69 4.02 -27.15
C VAL A 433 -9.11 3.76 -27.63
#